data_AF-A0A7V3MCW3-F1
#
_entry.id   AF-A0A7V3MCW3-F1
#
_cell.length_a   1.000
_cell.length_b   1.000
_cell.length_c   1.000
_cell.angle_alpha   90.00
_cell.angle_beta   90.00
_cell.angle_gamma   90.00
#
_symmetry.space_group_name_H-M   'P 1'
#
loop_
_entity.id
_entity.type
_entity.pdbx_description
1 polymer ?
#
loop_
_entity_poly.entity_id
_entity_poly.type
_entity_poly.pdbx_seq_one_letter_code
_entity_poly.pdbx_strand_id
1 'polypeptide(L)'
;MNPINSLIILGLRATPKPILFLFAKRYIAGPELSDALRVIRELNAKGILATVDLLGESLSDERRVMEVVNTYKRILQELDRERLAADISIKPTHFGLLIDREFCYGNVKEVVQAAAAVGRFVCMDMEDSSTVDATLEIYERLRNDGWENVGWVSQAMLRRAARDMERMAKWKPTVRICKGIYKEPASVAFQDPYVVHRNFGLLGRTLASAGGYPAFATHNERMIWEALAIIHELKLKPDQYEFQMLYGVKEGLRDILLSEGHRVRLYVPFGKDWKPYVIRRFRENPDMLGYVIKALFTGKRG
;
A
#
# COMPACT_ATOMS: atom_id res chain seq x y z
N MET A 1 -7.75 21.28 -13.41
CA MET A 1 -6.59 21.15 -12.50
C MET A 1 -6.47 22.49 -11.79
N ASN A 2 -6.57 22.55 -10.46
CA ASN A 2 -6.60 23.82 -9.73
C ASN A 2 -5.24 24.56 -9.92
N PRO A 3 -5.19 25.84 -10.35
CA PRO A 3 -3.94 26.56 -10.64
C PRO A 3 -2.92 26.54 -9.50
N ILE A 4 -3.39 26.44 -8.25
CA ILE A 4 -2.58 26.27 -7.05
C ILE A 4 -1.74 24.98 -7.14
N ASN A 5 -2.34 23.84 -7.51
CA ASN A 5 -1.63 22.56 -7.65
C ASN A 5 -0.53 22.60 -8.71
N SER A 6 -0.69 23.41 -9.77
CA SER A 6 0.30 23.52 -10.86
C SER A 6 1.57 24.25 -10.41
N LEU A 7 1.44 25.37 -9.67
CA LEU A 7 2.59 26.10 -9.12
C LEU A 7 3.36 25.26 -8.10
N ILE A 8 2.66 24.45 -7.31
CA ILE A 8 3.25 23.59 -6.28
C ILE A 8 4.08 22.48 -6.91
N ILE A 9 3.57 21.84 -7.95
CA ILE A 9 4.30 20.81 -8.69
C ILE A 9 5.56 21.39 -9.34
N LEU A 10 5.47 22.62 -9.87
CA LEU A 10 6.61 23.32 -10.46
C LEU A 10 7.68 23.64 -9.40
N GLY A 11 7.26 24.15 -8.23
CA GLY A 11 8.15 24.42 -7.10
C GLY A 11 8.83 23.16 -6.53
N LEU A 12 8.10 22.05 -6.39
CA LEU A 12 8.66 20.76 -5.94
C LEU A 12 9.66 20.17 -6.94
N ARG A 13 9.42 20.38 -8.25
CA ARG A 13 10.37 19.96 -9.29
C ARG A 13 11.66 20.78 -9.25
N ALA A 14 11.57 22.06 -8.93
CA ALA A 14 12.70 22.99 -8.81
C ALA A 14 13.43 22.89 -7.46
N THR A 15 12.85 22.23 -6.45
CA THR A 15 13.47 22.08 -5.12
C THR A 15 14.69 21.11 -5.18
N PRO A 16 15.87 21.51 -4.67
CA PRO A 16 17.04 20.63 -4.60
C PRO A 16 16.74 19.31 -3.87
N LYS A 17 17.29 18.20 -4.39
CA LYS A 17 17.06 16.84 -3.84
C LYS A 17 17.30 16.74 -2.32
N PRO A 18 18.36 17.32 -1.72
CA PRO A 18 18.58 17.22 -0.27
C PRO A 18 17.49 17.89 0.56
N ILE A 19 16.99 19.05 0.11
CA ILE A 19 15.92 19.79 0.78
C ILE A 19 14.61 18.99 0.69
N LEU A 20 14.28 18.49 -0.51
CA LEU A 20 13.10 17.65 -0.70
C LEU A 20 13.17 16.35 0.11
N PHE A 21 14.37 15.78 0.25
CA PHE A 21 14.60 14.57 1.04
C PHE A 21 14.37 14.78 2.54
N LEU A 22 14.66 15.97 3.08
CA LEU A 22 14.38 16.30 4.48
C LEU A 22 12.88 16.15 4.82
N PHE A 23 11.98 16.46 3.85
CA PHE A 23 10.54 16.21 3.99
C PHE A 23 10.15 14.79 3.68
N ALA A 24 10.82 14.16 2.70
CA ALA A 24 10.60 12.77 2.34
C ALA A 24 10.77 11.84 3.55
N LYS A 25 11.75 12.11 4.42
CA LYS A 25 12.02 11.32 5.65
C LYS A 25 10.83 11.13 6.58
N ARG A 26 9.81 12.00 6.50
CA ARG A 26 8.57 11.81 7.25
C ARG A 26 7.72 10.67 6.69
N TYR A 27 7.78 10.42 5.39
CA TYR A 27 6.86 9.53 4.67
C TYR A 27 7.52 8.29 4.07
N ILE A 28 8.86 8.21 4.11
CA ILE A 28 9.64 7.05 3.70
C ILE A 28 10.61 6.69 4.82
N ALA A 29 10.97 5.42 4.94
CA ALA A 29 11.94 5.00 5.96
C ALA A 29 13.34 5.53 5.65
N GLY A 30 13.73 5.48 4.37
CA GLY A 30 15.02 5.91 3.86
C GLY A 30 15.36 5.24 2.53
N PRO A 31 16.55 5.53 1.96
CA PRO A 31 16.98 4.95 0.70
C PRO A 31 17.44 3.50 0.79
N GLU A 32 17.83 3.01 1.97
CA GLU A 32 18.44 1.69 2.15
C GLU A 32 17.53 0.74 2.95
N LEU A 33 17.73 -0.57 2.80
CA LEU A 33 16.97 -1.58 3.53
C LEU A 33 17.13 -1.44 5.06
N SER A 34 18.33 -1.10 5.53
CA SER A 34 18.59 -0.88 6.96
C SER A 34 17.72 0.23 7.56
N ASP A 35 17.35 1.24 6.77
CA ASP A 35 16.44 2.29 7.19
C ASP A 35 15.03 1.74 7.42
N ALA A 36 14.55 0.89 6.50
CA ALA A 36 13.26 0.21 6.63
C ALA A 36 13.23 -0.69 7.87
N LEU A 37 14.26 -1.52 8.07
CA LEU A 37 14.37 -2.40 9.24
C LEU A 37 14.37 -1.62 10.55
N ARG A 38 15.09 -0.48 10.61
CA ARG A 38 15.09 0.40 11.78
C ARG A 38 13.68 0.94 12.08
N VAL A 39 12.99 1.49 11.08
CA VAL A 39 11.63 2.02 11.25
C VAL A 39 10.66 0.92 11.67
N ILE A 40 10.74 -0.26 11.05
CA ILE A 40 9.88 -1.40 11.39
C ILE A 40 10.10 -1.82 12.85
N ARG A 41 11.35 -1.86 13.32
CA ARG A 41 11.65 -2.18 14.72
C ARG A 41 11.02 -1.18 15.69
N GLU A 42 11.13 0.11 15.38
CA GLU A 42 10.50 1.19 16.17
C GLU A 42 8.97 1.08 16.19
N LEU A 43 8.35 0.67 15.09
CA LEU A 43 6.91 0.44 14.99
C LEU A 43 6.47 -0.80 15.76
N ASN A 44 7.17 -1.93 15.61
CA ASN A 44 6.85 -3.17 16.31
C ASN A 44 6.99 -3.03 17.83
N ALA A 45 7.96 -2.25 18.32
CA ALA A 45 8.10 -1.91 19.74
C ALA A 45 6.87 -1.16 20.31
N LYS A 46 6.05 -0.55 19.43
CA LYS A 46 4.79 0.14 19.79
C LYS A 46 3.54 -0.72 19.51
N GLY A 47 3.71 -2.01 19.20
CA GLY A 47 2.61 -2.91 18.82
C GLY A 47 2.05 -2.67 17.43
N ILE A 48 2.73 -1.89 16.58
CA ILE A 48 2.29 -1.55 15.23
C ILE A 48 2.91 -2.54 14.24
N LEU A 49 2.08 -3.17 13.42
CA LEU A 49 2.52 -4.04 12.33
C LEU A 49 3.07 -3.19 11.17
N ALA A 50 3.89 -3.79 10.30
CA ALA A 50 4.35 -3.11 9.09
C ALA A 50 4.08 -3.91 7.82
N THR A 51 4.01 -3.22 6.69
CA THR A 51 4.25 -3.81 5.38
C THR A 51 5.30 -2.97 4.67
N VAL A 52 6.33 -3.62 4.15
CA VAL A 52 7.44 -2.94 3.49
C VAL A 52 7.26 -2.96 1.98
N ASP A 53 7.54 -1.83 1.35
CA ASP A 53 7.45 -1.62 -0.10
C ASP A 53 8.77 -1.05 -0.62
N LEU A 54 9.35 -1.72 -1.61
CA LEU A 54 10.48 -1.20 -2.35
C LEU A 54 9.97 -0.22 -3.40
N LEU A 55 10.33 1.06 -3.25
CA LEU A 55 9.93 2.11 -4.17
C LEU A 55 10.52 1.87 -5.57
N GLY A 56 9.63 1.76 -6.54
CA GLY A 56 9.91 1.50 -7.95
C GLY A 56 8.63 0.95 -8.62
N GLU A 57 8.45 1.22 -9.91
CA GLU A 57 7.34 0.69 -10.71
C GLU A 57 7.73 0.63 -12.19
N SER A 58 7.02 -0.18 -12.98
CA SER A 58 7.10 -0.22 -14.45
C SER A 58 8.50 -0.49 -15.02
N LEU A 59 9.12 -1.61 -14.66
CA LEU A 59 10.37 -2.04 -15.28
C LEU A 59 10.16 -2.64 -16.67
N SER A 60 11.09 -2.36 -17.57
CA SER A 60 11.11 -2.87 -18.95
C SER A 60 12.36 -3.71 -19.28
N ASP A 61 13.14 -4.09 -18.27
CA ASP A 61 14.38 -4.85 -18.38
C ASP A 61 14.32 -6.05 -17.43
N GLU A 62 14.34 -7.26 -17.97
CA GLU A 62 14.28 -8.51 -17.20
C GLU A 62 15.41 -8.59 -16.16
N ARG A 63 16.60 -8.07 -16.47
CA ARG A 63 17.74 -8.09 -15.53
C ARG A 63 17.42 -7.29 -14.27
N ARG A 64 16.82 -6.10 -14.44
CA ARG A 64 16.39 -5.26 -13.31
C ARG A 64 15.23 -5.91 -12.53
N VAL A 65 14.32 -6.60 -13.22
CA VAL A 65 13.26 -7.37 -12.54
C VAL A 65 13.89 -8.43 -11.63
N MET A 66 14.91 -9.15 -12.09
CA MET A 66 15.61 -10.14 -11.26
C MET A 66 16.36 -9.50 -10.07
N GLU A 67 16.92 -8.30 -10.24
CA GLU A 67 17.51 -7.53 -9.12
C GLU A 67 16.45 -7.21 -8.04
N VAL A 68 15.23 -6.88 -8.46
CA VAL A 68 14.09 -6.59 -7.56
C VAL A 68 13.63 -7.85 -6.84
N VAL A 69 13.46 -8.96 -7.55
CA VAL A 69 13.10 -10.27 -6.97
C VAL A 69 14.12 -10.65 -5.88
N ASN A 70 15.41 -10.55 -6.19
CA ASN A 70 16.49 -10.83 -5.23
C ASN A 70 16.47 -9.85 -4.03
N THR A 71 16.12 -8.59 -4.27
CA THR A 71 15.96 -7.60 -3.20
C THR A 71 14.81 -8.01 -2.26
N TYR A 72 13.65 -8.43 -2.78
CA TYR A 72 12.54 -8.90 -1.94
C TYR A 72 12.88 -10.16 -1.14
N LYS A 73 13.63 -11.10 -1.72
CA LYS A 73 14.14 -12.26 -0.97
C LYS A 73 15.05 -11.84 0.18
N ARG A 74 15.95 -10.87 -0.06
CA ARG A 74 16.81 -10.31 0.99
C ARG A 74 15.99 -9.62 2.08
N ILE A 75 14.96 -8.84 1.71
CA ILE A 75 14.04 -8.23 2.68
C ILE A 75 13.45 -9.32 3.59
N LEU A 76 12.90 -10.39 3.01
CA LEU A 76 12.27 -11.48 3.76
C LEU A 76 13.24 -12.17 4.73
N GLN A 77 14.48 -12.44 4.29
CA GLN A 77 15.54 -13.00 5.14
C GLN A 77 15.87 -12.10 6.32
N GLU A 78 15.98 -10.79 6.09
CA GLU A 78 16.32 -9.83 7.16
C GLU A 78 15.16 -9.65 8.15
N LEU A 79 13.91 -9.64 7.66
CA LEU A 79 12.71 -9.60 8.51
C LEU A 79 12.62 -10.84 9.41
N ASP A 80 12.97 -12.02 8.89
CA ASP A 80 13.00 -13.27 9.65
C ASP A 80 14.13 -13.30 10.68
N ARG A 81 15.36 -12.97 10.25
CA ARG A 81 16.55 -12.91 11.11
C ARG A 81 16.32 -12.02 12.34
N GLU A 82 15.66 -10.88 12.15
CA GLU A 82 15.37 -9.93 13.22
C GLU A 82 14.02 -10.13 13.90
N ARG A 83 13.24 -11.14 13.47
CA ARG A 83 11.90 -11.45 13.98
C ARG A 83 10.95 -10.24 13.97
N LEU A 84 11.08 -9.39 12.96
CA LEU A 84 10.27 -8.17 12.84
C LEU A 84 8.87 -8.54 12.37
N ALA A 85 7.81 -7.98 12.95
CA ALA A 85 6.42 -8.17 12.55
C ALA A 85 6.07 -7.30 11.34
N ALA A 86 6.55 -7.72 10.16
CA ALA A 86 6.25 -7.09 8.88
C ALA A 86 5.99 -8.11 7.78
N ASP A 87 5.14 -7.69 6.83
CA ASP A 87 4.87 -8.39 5.57
C ASP A 87 5.42 -7.55 4.39
N ILE A 88 5.30 -8.03 3.16
CA ILE A 88 5.76 -7.28 1.97
C ILE A 88 4.60 -6.86 1.09
N SER A 89 4.72 -5.69 0.46
CA SER A 89 3.85 -5.25 -0.64
C SER A 89 4.67 -5.22 -1.93
N ILE A 90 4.10 -5.74 -3.01
CA ILE A 90 4.76 -5.83 -4.33
C ILE A 90 3.87 -5.23 -5.40
N LYS A 91 4.46 -4.62 -6.43
CA LYS A 91 3.74 -4.12 -7.61
C LYS A 91 4.03 -5.06 -8.79
N PRO A 92 3.03 -5.73 -9.38
CA PRO A 92 3.26 -6.65 -10.49
C PRO A 92 4.08 -6.06 -11.65
N THR A 93 3.97 -4.76 -11.96
CA THR A 93 4.80 -4.16 -13.01
C THR A 93 6.28 -4.05 -12.63
N HIS A 94 6.61 -4.08 -11.33
CA HIS A 94 7.97 -4.19 -10.82
C HIS A 94 8.54 -5.62 -10.98
N PHE A 95 7.64 -6.58 -11.22
CA PHE A 95 7.94 -8.00 -11.40
C PHE A 95 7.85 -8.45 -12.87
N GLY A 96 7.71 -7.51 -13.80
CA GLY A 96 7.73 -7.79 -15.24
C GLY A 96 6.36 -7.92 -15.90
N LEU A 97 5.26 -7.49 -15.24
CA LEU A 97 3.91 -7.60 -15.82
C LEU A 97 3.77 -6.92 -17.20
N LEU A 98 4.51 -5.82 -17.43
CA LEU A 98 4.51 -5.10 -18.71
C LEU A 98 5.49 -5.68 -19.76
N ILE A 99 6.28 -6.69 -19.37
CA ILE A 99 7.21 -7.38 -20.26
C ILE A 99 6.54 -8.65 -20.78
N ASP A 100 6.23 -9.58 -19.86
CA ASP A 100 5.56 -10.84 -20.17
C ASP A 100 4.82 -11.37 -18.94
N ARG A 101 3.61 -11.91 -19.15
CA ARG A 101 2.73 -12.34 -18.06
C ARG A 101 3.24 -13.60 -17.37
N GLU A 102 3.78 -14.56 -18.11
CA GLU A 102 4.32 -15.79 -17.53
C GLU A 102 5.62 -15.51 -16.76
N PHE A 103 6.48 -14.64 -17.30
CA PHE A 103 7.66 -14.15 -16.61
C PHE A 103 7.28 -13.48 -15.28
N CYS A 104 6.28 -12.58 -15.30
CA CYS A 104 5.77 -11.96 -14.08
C CYS A 104 5.22 -12.98 -13.09
N TYR A 105 4.46 -13.97 -13.55
CA TYR A 105 3.93 -15.03 -12.70
C TYR A 105 5.06 -15.80 -12.01
N GLY A 106 6.08 -16.23 -12.75
CA GLY A 106 7.23 -16.94 -12.20
C GLY A 106 7.94 -16.14 -11.11
N ASN A 107 8.21 -14.86 -11.36
CA ASN A 107 8.89 -13.96 -10.41
C ASN A 107 8.06 -13.72 -9.15
N VAL A 108 6.74 -13.50 -9.29
CA VAL A 108 5.85 -13.32 -8.13
C VAL A 108 5.77 -14.62 -7.32
N LYS A 109 5.62 -15.77 -7.98
CA LYS A 109 5.56 -17.08 -7.33
C LYS A 109 6.83 -17.36 -6.52
N GLU A 110 7.99 -17.01 -7.06
CA GLU A 110 9.28 -17.18 -6.38
C GLU A 110 9.35 -16.38 -5.07
N VAL A 111 8.84 -15.15 -5.06
CA VAL A 111 8.77 -14.32 -3.84
C VAL A 111 7.70 -14.81 -2.87
N VAL A 112 6.55 -15.28 -3.36
CA VAL A 112 5.50 -15.90 -2.52
C VAL A 112 6.03 -17.15 -1.82
N GLN A 113 6.78 -18.00 -2.53
CA GLN A 113 7.47 -19.16 -1.98
C GLN A 113 8.50 -18.78 -0.90
N ALA A 114 9.35 -17.80 -1.20
CA ALA A 114 10.32 -17.30 -0.23
C ALA A 114 9.64 -16.73 1.02
N ALA A 115 8.52 -16.02 0.86
CA ALA A 115 7.75 -15.46 1.96
C ALA A 115 7.11 -16.56 2.81
N ALA A 116 6.56 -17.60 2.17
CA ALA A 116 5.96 -18.74 2.88
C ALA A 116 6.98 -19.46 3.76
N ALA A 117 8.21 -19.64 3.27
CA ALA A 117 9.30 -20.30 3.99
C ALA A 117 9.67 -19.62 5.31
N VAL A 118 9.40 -18.31 5.44
CA VAL A 118 9.64 -17.52 6.65
C VAL A 118 8.34 -17.02 7.32
N GLY A 119 7.20 -17.64 6.98
CA GLY A 119 5.90 -17.34 7.58
C GLY A 119 5.37 -15.93 7.31
N ARG A 120 5.66 -15.37 6.12
CA ARG A 120 5.30 -14.00 5.71
C ARG A 120 4.24 -13.95 4.62
N PHE A 121 3.50 -12.86 4.62
CA PHE A 121 2.46 -12.57 3.65
C PHE A 121 2.95 -11.62 2.55
N VAL A 122 2.44 -11.84 1.33
CA VAL A 122 2.68 -10.99 0.16
C VAL A 122 1.38 -10.31 -0.27
N CYS A 123 1.35 -8.98 -0.25
CA CYS A 123 0.24 -8.21 -0.80
C CYS A 123 0.60 -7.70 -2.19
N MET A 124 -0.13 -8.14 -3.22
CA MET A 124 -0.02 -7.61 -4.57
C MET A 124 -0.77 -6.27 -4.65
N ASP A 125 -0.01 -5.18 -4.66
CA ASP A 125 -0.52 -3.82 -4.87
C ASP A 125 -1.22 -3.73 -6.23
N MET A 126 -2.37 -3.07 -6.22
CA MET A 126 -3.14 -2.82 -7.44
C MET A 126 -2.74 -1.48 -8.04
N GLU A 127 -2.30 -1.56 -9.29
CA GLU A 127 -1.88 -0.40 -10.08
C GLU A 127 -3.09 0.21 -10.81
N ASP A 128 -2.91 0.85 -11.97
CA ASP A 128 -4.02 1.46 -12.70
C ASP A 128 -4.94 0.41 -13.35
N SER A 129 -6.08 0.87 -13.88
CA SER A 129 -7.11 -0.01 -14.40
C SER A 129 -6.64 -0.96 -15.53
N SER A 130 -5.57 -0.62 -16.25
CA SER A 130 -5.04 -1.45 -17.33
C SER A 130 -4.38 -2.74 -16.86
N THR A 131 -3.95 -2.82 -15.60
CA THR A 131 -3.23 -3.97 -15.04
C THR A 131 -4.10 -4.88 -14.17
N VAL A 132 -5.34 -4.47 -13.86
CA VAL A 132 -6.20 -5.15 -12.88
C VAL A 132 -6.47 -6.60 -13.27
N ASP A 133 -6.85 -6.85 -14.52
CA ASP A 133 -7.16 -8.22 -14.97
C ASP A 133 -5.96 -9.15 -14.84
N ALA A 134 -4.81 -8.75 -15.38
CA ALA A 134 -3.60 -9.57 -15.33
C ALA A 134 -3.09 -9.78 -13.89
N THR A 135 -3.24 -8.78 -13.02
CA THR A 135 -2.92 -8.89 -11.59
C THR A 135 -3.81 -9.93 -10.90
N LEU A 136 -5.12 -9.89 -11.16
CA LEU A 136 -6.07 -10.83 -10.58
C LEU A 136 -5.91 -12.23 -11.15
N GLU A 137 -5.60 -12.39 -12.44
CA GLU A 137 -5.27 -13.68 -13.06
C GLU A 137 -4.07 -14.35 -12.38
N ILE A 138 -2.99 -13.60 -12.12
CA ILE A 138 -1.82 -14.09 -11.37
C ILE A 138 -2.23 -14.55 -9.96
N TYR A 139 -3.02 -13.73 -9.25
CA TYR A 139 -3.50 -14.07 -7.92
C TYR A 139 -4.36 -15.36 -7.93
N GLU A 140 -5.31 -15.50 -8.86
CA GLU A 140 -6.15 -16.70 -8.98
C GLU A 140 -5.29 -17.95 -9.23
N ARG A 141 -4.30 -17.85 -10.12
CA ARG A 141 -3.38 -18.95 -10.40
C ARG A 141 -2.57 -19.34 -9.16
N LEU A 142 -2.05 -18.37 -8.40
CA LEU A 142 -1.35 -18.66 -7.14
C LEU A 142 -2.26 -19.37 -6.12
N ARG A 143 -3.53 -18.94 -5.99
CA ARG A 143 -4.50 -19.62 -5.11
C ARG A 143 -4.81 -21.04 -5.58
N ASN A 144 -4.95 -21.26 -6.89
CA ASN A 144 -5.18 -22.59 -7.46
C ASN A 144 -3.95 -23.51 -7.29
N ASP A 145 -2.75 -22.95 -7.32
CA ASP A 145 -1.49 -23.64 -7.01
C ASP A 145 -1.31 -23.94 -5.50
N GLY A 146 -2.26 -23.52 -4.65
CA GLY A 146 -2.28 -23.80 -3.21
C GLY A 146 -1.60 -22.77 -2.31
N TRP A 147 -1.21 -21.60 -2.84
CA TRP A 147 -0.60 -20.54 -2.04
C TRP A 147 -1.65 -19.72 -1.30
N GLU A 148 -1.59 -19.69 0.03
CA GLU A 148 -2.52 -18.91 0.87
C GLU A 148 -1.90 -17.64 1.46
N ASN A 149 -0.57 -17.55 1.51
CA ASN A 149 0.17 -16.40 2.04
C ASN A 149 0.26 -15.22 1.04
N VAL A 150 -0.73 -15.10 0.16
CA VAL A 150 -0.81 -14.05 -0.85
C VAL A 150 -2.21 -13.44 -0.90
N GLY A 151 -2.27 -12.14 -1.12
CA GLY A 151 -3.51 -11.42 -1.38
C GLY A 151 -3.28 -10.24 -2.31
N TRP A 152 -4.30 -9.41 -2.45
CA TRP A 152 -4.33 -8.34 -3.44
C TRP A 152 -4.96 -7.07 -2.87
N VAL A 153 -4.91 -5.98 -3.64
CA VAL A 153 -5.53 -4.71 -3.29
C VAL A 153 -6.80 -4.48 -4.12
N SER A 154 -7.92 -4.25 -3.45
CA SER A 154 -9.16 -3.78 -4.07
C SER A 154 -9.28 -2.25 -3.99
N GLN A 155 -9.61 -1.61 -5.10
CA GLN A 155 -9.76 -0.16 -5.22
C GLN A 155 -11.25 0.21 -5.26
N ALA A 156 -11.75 0.81 -4.18
CA ALA A 156 -13.17 1.14 -4.03
C ALA A 156 -13.70 2.13 -5.08
N MET A 157 -12.83 2.92 -5.73
CA MET A 157 -13.24 3.81 -6.81
C MET A 157 -13.60 3.07 -8.10
N LEU A 158 -13.10 1.85 -8.33
CA LEU A 158 -13.36 1.12 -9.56
C LEU A 158 -14.75 0.50 -9.55
N ARG A 159 -15.50 0.66 -10.65
CA ARG A 159 -16.86 0.11 -10.79
C ARG A 159 -16.88 -1.41 -10.74
N ARG A 160 -15.81 -2.05 -11.20
CA ARG A 160 -15.63 -3.52 -11.22
C ARG A 160 -15.36 -4.14 -9.85
N ALA A 161 -14.96 -3.35 -8.86
CA ALA A 161 -14.37 -3.87 -7.61
C ALA A 161 -15.30 -4.82 -6.83
N ALA A 162 -16.61 -4.55 -6.81
CA ALA A 162 -17.58 -5.39 -6.09
C ALA A 162 -17.64 -6.81 -6.68
N ARG A 163 -17.76 -6.90 -8.01
CA ARG A 163 -17.76 -8.16 -8.75
C ARG A 163 -16.45 -8.92 -8.57
N ASP A 164 -15.32 -8.22 -8.66
CA ASP A 164 -14.02 -8.86 -8.47
C ASP A 164 -13.86 -9.39 -7.03
N MET A 165 -14.35 -8.66 -6.03
CA MET A 165 -14.36 -9.13 -4.63
C MET A 165 -15.21 -10.40 -4.47
N GLU A 166 -16.45 -10.41 -4.99
CA GLU A 166 -17.34 -11.57 -4.93
C GLU A 166 -16.71 -12.80 -5.59
N ARG A 167 -16.12 -12.63 -6.78
CA ARG A 167 -15.44 -13.70 -7.51
C ARG A 167 -14.31 -14.34 -6.68
N MET A 168 -13.57 -13.51 -5.94
CA MET A 168 -12.40 -13.94 -5.16
C MET A 168 -12.74 -14.42 -3.74
N ALA A 169 -13.93 -14.08 -3.24
CA ALA A 169 -14.34 -14.35 -1.86
C ALA A 169 -14.38 -15.86 -1.52
N LYS A 170 -14.56 -16.73 -2.52
CA LYS A 170 -14.54 -18.20 -2.35
C LYS A 170 -13.28 -18.73 -1.66
N TRP A 171 -12.16 -18.02 -1.81
CA TRP A 171 -10.88 -18.39 -1.21
C TRP A 171 -10.62 -17.73 0.14
N LYS A 172 -11.58 -16.97 0.67
CA LYS A 172 -11.50 -16.25 1.96
C LYS A 172 -10.19 -15.46 2.13
N PRO A 173 -9.78 -14.65 1.13
CA PRO A 173 -8.47 -14.03 1.16
C PRO A 173 -8.32 -12.91 2.18
N THR A 174 -7.06 -12.57 2.44
CA THR A 174 -6.69 -11.23 2.90
C THR A 174 -6.73 -10.27 1.71
N VAL A 175 -7.54 -9.22 1.79
CA VAL A 175 -7.59 -8.18 0.75
C VAL A 175 -7.43 -6.82 1.40
N ARG A 176 -6.46 -6.05 0.91
CA ARG A 176 -6.31 -4.65 1.26
C ARG A 176 -7.33 -3.85 0.46
N ILE A 177 -8.23 -3.16 1.13
CA ILE A 177 -9.24 -2.32 0.48
C ILE A 177 -8.77 -0.89 0.62
N CYS A 178 -8.65 -0.16 -0.49
CA CYS A 178 -8.28 1.26 -0.48
C CYS A 178 -9.26 2.07 -1.33
N LYS A 179 -9.12 3.39 -1.30
CA LYS A 179 -9.89 4.28 -2.18
C LYS A 179 -9.58 4.04 -3.66
N GLY A 180 -8.30 3.84 -3.99
CA GLY A 180 -7.73 4.01 -5.32
C GLY A 180 -7.16 5.41 -5.53
N ILE A 181 -6.04 5.50 -6.26
CA ILE A 181 -5.23 6.73 -6.38
C ILE A 181 -4.98 7.15 -7.84
N TYR A 182 -5.30 6.29 -8.80
CA TYR A 182 -5.05 6.54 -10.22
C TYR A 182 -6.14 7.44 -10.81
N LYS A 183 -5.77 8.19 -11.84
CA LYS A 183 -6.72 9.05 -12.55
C LYS A 183 -7.40 8.22 -13.63
N GLU A 184 -8.65 7.84 -13.38
CA GLU A 184 -9.43 6.96 -14.25
C GLU A 184 -10.64 7.70 -14.85
N PRO A 185 -11.07 7.35 -16.08
CA PRO A 185 -12.27 7.91 -16.68
C PRO A 185 -13.55 7.47 -15.95
N ALA A 186 -14.62 8.25 -16.08
CA ALA A 186 -15.90 7.98 -15.42
C ALA A 186 -16.56 6.65 -15.82
N SER A 187 -16.21 6.11 -17.00
CA SER A 187 -16.60 4.79 -17.48
C SER A 187 -15.99 3.65 -16.66
N VAL A 188 -14.81 3.87 -16.06
CA VAL A 188 -14.05 2.87 -15.30
C VAL A 188 -14.20 3.08 -13.79
N ALA A 189 -14.23 4.34 -13.33
CA ALA A 189 -14.25 4.68 -11.92
C ALA A 189 -15.40 5.63 -11.54
N PHE A 190 -15.95 5.42 -10.33
CA PHE A 190 -16.83 6.37 -9.68
C PHE A 190 -16.08 7.69 -9.42
N GLN A 191 -16.72 8.81 -9.77
CA GLN A 191 -16.15 10.14 -9.60
C GLN A 191 -16.65 10.84 -8.33
N ASP A 192 -17.81 10.41 -7.81
CA ASP A 192 -18.39 10.93 -6.57
C ASP A 192 -17.72 10.26 -5.35
N PRO A 193 -17.03 11.04 -4.48
CA PRO A 193 -16.42 10.51 -3.27
C PRO A 193 -17.40 9.79 -2.34
N TYR A 194 -18.66 10.22 -2.26
CA TYR A 194 -19.66 9.56 -1.42
C TYR A 194 -19.89 8.11 -1.89
N VAL A 195 -20.05 7.91 -3.19
CA VAL A 195 -20.20 6.57 -3.79
C VAL A 195 -18.95 5.73 -3.53
N VAL A 196 -17.75 6.31 -3.65
CA VAL A 196 -16.50 5.59 -3.35
C VAL A 196 -16.43 5.15 -1.89
N HIS A 197 -16.81 6.00 -0.93
CA HIS A 197 -16.83 5.64 0.49
C HIS A 197 -17.84 4.51 0.77
N ARG A 198 -19.05 4.58 0.20
CA ARG A 198 -20.05 3.51 0.32
C ARG A 198 -19.57 2.20 -0.29
N ASN A 199 -18.91 2.26 -1.45
CA ASN A 199 -18.37 1.08 -2.10
C ASN A 199 -17.22 0.47 -1.28
N PHE A 200 -16.38 1.29 -0.62
CA PHE A 200 -15.35 0.80 0.31
C PHE A 200 -15.95 -0.05 1.44
N GLY A 201 -17.05 0.43 2.04
CA GLY A 201 -17.80 -0.34 3.04
C GLY A 201 -18.42 -1.62 2.46
N LEU A 202 -19.04 -1.53 1.28
CA LEU A 202 -19.61 -2.70 0.59
C LEU A 202 -18.55 -3.80 0.39
N LEU A 203 -17.38 -3.45 -0.12
CA LEU A 203 -16.27 -4.39 -0.34
C LEU A 203 -15.82 -5.07 0.95
N GLY A 204 -15.69 -4.30 2.03
CA GLY A 204 -15.31 -4.82 3.34
C GLY A 204 -16.32 -5.81 3.90
N ARG A 205 -17.61 -5.46 3.79
CA ARG A 205 -18.71 -6.33 4.18
C ARG A 205 -18.73 -7.61 3.39
N THR A 206 -18.69 -7.53 2.06
CA THR A 206 -18.71 -8.70 1.17
C THR A 206 -17.59 -9.68 1.53
N LEU A 207 -16.37 -9.18 1.74
CA LEU A 207 -15.24 -10.02 2.10
C LEU A 207 -15.38 -10.64 3.49
N ALA A 208 -15.71 -9.82 4.50
CA ALA A 208 -15.82 -10.27 5.88
C ALA A 208 -16.96 -11.28 6.07
N SER A 209 -18.11 -11.05 5.42
CA SER A 209 -19.25 -11.99 5.45
C SER A 209 -18.92 -13.33 4.78
N ALA A 210 -18.01 -13.36 3.81
CA ALA A 210 -17.49 -14.60 3.23
C ALA A 210 -16.41 -15.28 4.09
N GLY A 211 -15.98 -14.64 5.18
CA GLY A 211 -14.93 -15.12 6.07
C GLY A 211 -13.51 -14.79 5.63
N GLY A 212 -13.33 -13.87 4.68
CA GLY A 212 -12.02 -13.31 4.34
C GLY A 212 -11.58 -12.23 5.33
N TYR A 213 -10.34 -11.77 5.20
CA TYR A 213 -9.71 -10.80 6.09
C TYR A 213 -9.61 -9.42 5.43
N PRO A 214 -10.48 -8.46 5.77
CA PRO A 214 -10.38 -7.09 5.26
C PRO A 214 -9.25 -6.32 5.94
N ALA A 215 -8.35 -5.79 5.13
CA ALA A 215 -7.35 -4.81 5.53
C ALA A 215 -7.79 -3.41 5.04
N PHE A 216 -8.40 -2.63 5.92
CA PHE A 216 -8.99 -1.32 5.61
C PHE A 216 -7.91 -0.23 5.50
N ALA A 217 -7.44 0.05 4.28
CA ALA A 217 -6.36 1.00 4.02
C ALA A 217 -6.87 2.43 3.73
N THR A 218 -6.87 3.29 4.74
CA THR A 218 -7.39 4.66 4.61
C THR A 218 -6.91 5.62 5.71
N HIS A 219 -6.91 6.93 5.41
CA HIS A 219 -6.72 8.04 6.36
C HIS A 219 -7.96 8.95 6.42
N ASN A 220 -9.08 8.48 5.87
CA ASN A 220 -10.33 9.22 5.81
C ASN A 220 -11.27 8.71 6.90
N GLU A 221 -11.64 9.58 7.83
CA GLU A 221 -12.50 9.26 8.97
C GLU A 221 -13.86 8.70 8.55
N ARG A 222 -14.43 9.15 7.42
CA ARG A 222 -15.70 8.60 6.92
C ARG A 222 -15.53 7.15 6.45
N MET A 223 -14.41 6.82 5.82
CA MET A 223 -14.15 5.44 5.40
C MET A 223 -13.79 4.54 6.58
N ILE A 224 -13.12 5.09 7.60
CA ILE A 224 -12.92 4.38 8.89
C ILE A 224 -14.28 4.10 9.53
N TRP A 225 -15.19 5.08 9.52
CA TRP A 225 -16.56 4.89 10.02
C TRP A 225 -17.30 3.77 9.28
N GLU A 226 -17.22 3.71 7.95
CA GLU A 226 -17.78 2.60 7.17
C GLU A 226 -17.20 1.25 7.60
N ALA A 227 -15.89 1.16 7.85
CA ALA A 227 -15.24 -0.05 8.35
C ALA A 227 -15.70 -0.43 9.77
N LEU A 228 -15.74 0.54 10.69
CA LEU A 228 -16.20 0.34 12.07
C LEU A 228 -17.65 -0.16 12.12
N ALA A 229 -18.53 0.38 11.25
CA ALA A 229 -19.91 -0.09 11.14
C ALA A 229 -19.98 -1.58 10.78
N ILE A 230 -19.14 -2.04 9.84
CA ILE A 230 -19.07 -3.45 9.44
C ILE A 230 -18.52 -4.32 10.57
N ILE A 231 -17.43 -3.87 11.22
CA ILE A 231 -16.81 -4.57 12.35
C ILE A 231 -17.83 -4.80 13.46
N HIS A 232 -18.60 -3.75 13.81
CA HIS A 232 -19.63 -3.84 14.85
C HIS A 232 -20.79 -4.75 14.42
N GLU A 233 -21.32 -4.56 13.21
CA GLU A 233 -22.47 -5.34 12.72
C GLU A 233 -22.17 -6.83 12.59
N LEU A 234 -21.00 -7.19 12.06
CA LEU A 234 -20.57 -8.58 11.90
C LEU A 234 -19.88 -9.14 13.15
N LYS A 235 -19.74 -8.33 14.20
CA LYS A 235 -19.08 -8.69 15.47
C LYS A 235 -17.66 -9.24 15.25
N LEU A 236 -16.90 -8.61 14.34
CA LEU A 236 -15.54 -9.03 14.02
C LEU A 236 -14.61 -8.80 15.21
N LYS A 237 -13.79 -9.80 15.52
CA LYS A 237 -12.73 -9.70 16.51
C LYS A 237 -11.50 -8.98 15.92
N PRO A 238 -10.65 -8.36 16.75
CA PRO A 238 -9.47 -7.62 16.29
C PRO A 238 -8.48 -8.44 15.45
N ASP A 239 -8.52 -9.77 15.51
CA ASP A 239 -7.70 -10.68 14.71
C ASP A 239 -8.33 -11.11 13.38
N GLN A 240 -9.49 -10.56 13.03
CA GLN A 240 -10.23 -10.85 11.79
C GLN A 240 -10.19 -9.70 10.78
N TYR A 241 -9.54 -8.59 11.12
CA TYR A 241 -9.36 -7.42 10.26
C TYR A 241 -8.16 -6.61 10.73
N GLU A 242 -7.77 -5.61 9.94
CA GLU A 242 -6.88 -4.55 10.40
C GLU A 242 -7.16 -3.23 9.70
N PHE A 243 -6.72 -2.14 10.31
CA PHE A 243 -6.59 -0.86 9.63
C PHE A 243 -5.18 -0.71 9.09
N GLN A 244 -5.07 -0.17 7.87
CA GLN A 244 -3.79 0.11 7.27
C GLN A 244 -3.64 1.60 6.95
N MET A 245 -2.47 2.14 7.24
CA MET A 245 -2.14 3.54 7.00
C MET A 245 -0.75 3.65 6.40
N LEU A 246 -0.46 4.78 5.79
CA LEU A 246 0.86 5.10 5.28
C LEU A 246 1.73 5.62 6.42
N TYR A 247 2.99 5.23 6.41
CA TYR A 247 3.97 5.76 7.34
C TYR A 247 4.02 7.30 7.31
N GLY A 248 3.97 7.93 8.48
CA GLY A 248 4.05 9.39 8.66
C GLY A 248 2.80 10.20 8.35
N VAL A 249 1.68 9.56 7.95
CA VAL A 249 0.44 10.23 7.55
C VAL A 249 -0.62 10.12 8.65
N LYS A 250 -1.19 11.27 9.06
CA LYS A 250 -2.28 11.37 10.06
C LYS A 250 -2.07 10.48 11.30
N GLU A 251 -0.89 10.59 11.92
CA GLU A 251 -0.49 9.74 13.04
C GLU A 251 -1.46 9.77 14.24
N GLY A 252 -2.12 10.91 14.51
CA GLY A 252 -3.13 10.96 15.58
C GLY A 252 -4.32 10.03 15.34
N LEU A 253 -4.74 9.84 14.08
CA LEU A 253 -5.83 8.91 13.74
C LEU A 253 -5.39 7.44 13.89
N ARG A 254 -4.13 7.14 13.55
CA ARG A 254 -3.50 5.85 13.84
C ARG A 254 -3.50 5.58 15.35
N ASP A 255 -3.09 6.56 16.14
CA ASP A 255 -2.97 6.41 17.59
C ASP A 255 -4.33 6.19 18.26
N ILE A 256 -5.38 6.85 17.79
CA ILE A 256 -6.77 6.60 18.22
C ILE A 256 -7.18 5.15 17.93
N LEU A 257 -6.94 4.65 16.71
CA LEU A 257 -7.29 3.26 16.38
C LEU A 257 -6.56 2.23 17.24
N LEU A 258 -5.27 2.49 17.52
CA LEU A 258 -4.47 1.64 18.40
C LEU A 258 -4.98 1.67 19.85
N SER A 259 -5.32 2.84 20.38
CA SER A 259 -5.82 2.95 21.76
C SER A 259 -7.17 2.26 21.97
N GLU A 260 -8.00 2.20 20.92
CA GLU A 260 -9.26 1.45 20.90
C GLU A 260 -9.06 -0.06 20.69
N GLY A 261 -7.82 -0.54 20.61
CA GLY A 261 -7.49 -1.97 20.53
C GLY A 261 -7.60 -2.57 19.13
N HIS A 262 -7.72 -1.75 18.09
CA HIS A 262 -7.69 -2.25 16.72
C HIS A 262 -6.26 -2.64 16.29
N ARG A 263 -6.14 -3.68 15.45
CA ARG A 263 -4.89 -3.95 14.74
C ARG A 263 -4.61 -2.85 13.72
N VAL A 264 -3.40 -2.31 13.76
CA VAL A 264 -2.94 -1.31 12.79
C VAL A 264 -1.64 -1.74 12.15
N ARG A 265 -1.58 -1.62 10.82
CA ARG A 265 -0.38 -1.84 10.01
C ARG A 265 0.01 -0.59 9.26
N LEU A 266 1.29 -0.22 9.30
CA LEU A 266 1.83 0.86 8.49
C LEU A 266 2.50 0.35 7.22
N TYR A 267 2.19 1.00 6.10
CA TYR A 267 2.89 0.87 4.84
C TYR A 267 4.16 1.70 4.88
N VAL A 268 5.31 1.03 4.89
CA VAL A 268 6.64 1.60 5.08
C VAL A 268 7.40 1.52 3.75
N PRO A 269 7.36 2.59 2.93
CA PRO A 269 8.09 2.64 1.68
C PRO A 269 9.57 2.97 1.94
N PHE A 270 10.47 2.37 1.17
CA PHE A 270 11.89 2.66 1.19
C PHE A 270 12.51 2.50 -0.20
N GLY A 271 13.71 3.02 -0.41
CA GLY A 271 14.44 2.88 -1.66
C GLY A 271 14.85 4.20 -2.30
N LYS A 272 15.71 4.11 -3.31
CA LYS A 272 16.35 5.26 -3.96
C LYS A 272 15.39 6.05 -4.84
N ASP A 273 14.34 5.41 -5.38
CA ASP A 273 13.34 6.01 -6.26
C ASP A 273 12.18 6.67 -5.51
N TRP A 274 12.48 7.37 -4.41
CA TRP A 274 11.48 7.96 -3.53
C TRP A 274 10.78 9.22 -4.07
N LYS A 275 11.39 9.91 -5.05
CA LYS A 275 10.92 11.23 -5.49
C LYS A 275 9.49 11.20 -6.08
N PRO A 276 9.11 10.27 -6.99
CA PRO A 276 7.75 10.18 -7.49
C PRO A 276 6.72 9.91 -6.39
N TYR A 277 7.05 9.04 -5.44
CA TYR A 277 6.19 8.70 -4.31
C TYR A 277 5.89 9.95 -3.46
N VAL A 278 6.93 10.69 -3.06
CA VAL A 278 6.79 11.88 -2.22
C VAL A 278 5.99 12.98 -2.93
N ILE A 279 6.24 13.21 -4.23
CA ILE A 279 5.46 14.18 -5.03
C ILE A 279 3.97 13.80 -5.05
N ARG A 280 3.65 12.51 -5.14
CA ARG A 280 2.26 12.02 -5.10
C ARG A 280 1.61 12.33 -3.76
N ARG A 281 2.31 12.08 -2.64
CA ARG A 281 1.84 12.43 -1.30
C ARG A 281 1.56 13.93 -1.16
N PHE A 282 2.43 14.78 -1.69
CA PHE A 282 2.19 16.24 -1.68
C PHE A 282 0.92 16.66 -2.41
N ARG A 283 0.60 16.02 -3.54
CA ARG A 283 -0.64 16.34 -4.29
C ARG A 283 -1.90 15.95 -3.54
N GLU A 284 -1.84 14.91 -2.71
CA GLU A 284 -2.98 14.37 -2.00
C GLU A 284 -3.22 15.00 -0.63
N ASN A 285 -2.24 15.74 -0.09
CA ASN A 285 -2.33 16.38 1.21
C ASN A 285 -1.92 17.86 1.14
N PRO A 286 -2.86 18.78 0.86
CA PRO A 286 -2.60 20.21 0.74
C PRO A 286 -2.01 20.85 2.01
N ASP A 287 -2.32 20.31 3.19
CA ASP A 287 -1.79 20.82 4.46
C ASP A 287 -0.25 20.66 4.55
N MET A 288 0.34 19.80 3.72
CA MET A 288 1.79 19.65 3.62
C MET A 288 2.52 20.87 3.04
N LEU A 289 1.82 21.75 2.33
CA LEU A 289 2.42 22.96 1.74
C LEU A 289 2.90 23.97 2.76
N GLY A 290 2.15 24.13 3.86
CA GLY A 290 2.55 25.01 4.95
C GLY A 290 3.92 24.63 5.52
N TYR A 291 4.24 23.34 5.55
CA TYR A 291 5.52 22.84 6.09
C TYR A 291 6.70 23.07 5.16
N VAL A 292 6.54 22.89 3.83
CA VAL A 292 7.60 23.18 2.84
C VAL A 292 7.91 24.67 2.80
N ILE A 293 6.88 25.51 2.81
CA ILE A 293 7.02 26.97 2.87
C ILE A 293 7.77 27.35 4.16
N LYS A 294 7.31 26.86 5.32
CA LYS A 294 7.95 27.14 6.61
C LYS A 294 9.44 26.77 6.62
N ALA A 295 9.81 25.64 6.03
CA ALA A 295 11.19 25.21 6.00
C ALA A 295 12.11 25.99 5.04
N LEU A 296 11.59 26.44 3.90
CA LEU A 296 12.30 27.37 3.01
C LEU A 296 12.57 28.71 3.69
N PHE A 297 11.68 29.14 4.60
CA PHE A 297 11.85 30.36 5.40
C PHE A 297 12.71 30.17 6.66
N THR A 298 12.74 28.98 7.27
CA THR A 298 13.63 28.69 8.43
C THR A 298 15.04 28.28 8.02
N GLY A 299 15.28 27.87 6.77
CA GLY A 299 16.60 27.54 6.24
C GLY A 299 17.53 28.73 5.95
N LYS A 300 17.15 29.96 6.35
CA LYS A 300 17.96 31.19 6.24
C LYS A 300 18.55 31.69 7.58
N ARG A 301 18.61 30.85 8.61
CA ARG A 301 19.41 31.14 9.81
C ARG A 301 20.36 29.99 10.07
N GLY A 302 21.65 30.24 9.83
CA GLY A 302 22.76 29.32 9.89
C GLY A 302 23.80 29.76 8.88
#